data_AF-A0A9E0YIF6-F1
#
_entry.id   AF-A0A9E0YIF6-F1
#
_cell.length_a   1.000
_cell.length_b   1.000
_cell.length_c   1.000
_cell.angle_alpha   90.00
_cell.angle_beta   90.00
_cell.angle_gamma   90.00
#
_symmetry.space_group_name_H-M   'P 1'
#
loop_
_entity.id
_entity.type
_entity.pdbx_description
1 polymer ?
#
loop_
_entity_poly.entity_id
_entity_poly.type
_entity_poly.pdbx_seq_one_letter_code
_entity_poly.pdbx_strand_id
1 'polypeptide(L)'
;MQTDKNPVNRIASALSVQLSEDESEKMAILINAALRSENVYTEQIPLSDEDKHDILLMAFEERILIPVRSRQTGSWEDRVLRFAPEEMFFMPHVARILFENAGKTGTIDAETAVRKVLSHQSEDHVEQSLRFLKQMKPHIKSCMAEGGLMTAVAQGAGITLDVHDIVDTCVMVGIMNPCTRGSTLQGLAWYEFHPCLYWDQRFQ
;
A
#
# COMPACT_ATOMS: atom_id res chain seq x y z
N MET A 1 6.39 -29.17 13.55
CA MET A 1 5.84 -27.88 13.09
C MET A 1 5.58 -28.02 11.59
N GLN A 2 4.34 -28.35 11.22
CA GLN A 2 3.92 -28.37 9.82
C GLN A 2 3.76 -26.92 9.39
N THR A 3 4.68 -26.42 8.58
CA THR A 3 4.49 -25.15 7.88
C THR A 3 3.28 -25.30 6.97
N ASP A 4 2.25 -24.52 7.26
CA ASP A 4 1.03 -24.49 6.48
C ASP A 4 1.36 -24.10 5.03
N LYS A 5 1.14 -25.02 4.09
CA LYS A 5 1.53 -24.81 2.68
C LYS A 5 0.59 -23.82 1.98
N ASN A 6 -0.55 -23.46 2.57
CA ASN A 6 -1.52 -22.57 1.98
C ASN A 6 -1.06 -21.09 2.06
N PRO A 7 -0.87 -20.38 0.93
CA PRO A 7 -0.55 -18.96 0.94
C PRO A 7 -1.57 -18.11 1.69
N VAL A 8 -2.85 -18.49 1.70
CA VAL A 8 -3.91 -17.79 2.44
C VAL A 8 -3.61 -17.79 3.94
N ASN A 9 -3.28 -18.95 4.51
CA ASN A 9 -3.03 -19.06 5.96
C ASN A 9 -1.76 -18.29 6.37
N ARG A 10 -0.76 -18.24 5.48
CA ARG A 10 0.44 -17.41 5.69
C ARG A 10 0.13 -15.91 5.63
N ILE A 11 -0.70 -15.47 4.67
CA ILE A 11 -1.14 -14.07 4.61
C ILE A 11 -1.96 -13.74 5.87
N ALA A 12 -2.91 -14.58 6.27
CA ALA A 12 -3.72 -14.37 7.48
C ALA A 12 -2.83 -14.25 8.73
N SER A 13 -1.85 -15.14 8.88
CA SER A 13 -0.87 -15.07 9.98
C SER A 13 0.00 -13.80 9.94
N ALA A 14 0.25 -13.23 8.76
CA ALA A 14 0.99 -11.98 8.64
C ALA A 14 0.13 -10.77 9.04
N LEU A 15 -1.18 -10.83 8.77
CA LEU A 15 -2.16 -9.78 9.02
C LEU A 15 -2.64 -9.72 10.48
N SER A 16 -2.59 -10.85 11.21
CA SER A 16 -3.07 -10.94 12.60
C SER A 16 -2.31 -10.07 13.59
N VAL A 17 -1.20 -9.46 13.16
CA VAL A 17 -0.48 -8.43 13.93
C VAL A 17 -1.27 -7.11 13.99
N GLN A 18 -2.10 -6.83 12.99
CA GLN A 18 -2.80 -5.55 12.82
C GLN A 18 -4.33 -5.70 12.85
N LEU A 19 -4.84 -6.86 12.43
CA LEU A 19 -6.27 -7.12 12.28
C LEU A 19 -6.71 -8.22 13.27
N SER A 20 -8.01 -8.30 13.56
CA SER A 20 -8.56 -9.43 14.29
C SER A 20 -8.41 -10.73 13.49
N GLU A 21 -8.62 -11.87 14.14
CA GLU A 21 -8.53 -13.19 13.49
C GLU A 21 -9.49 -13.32 12.30
N ASP A 22 -10.76 -12.96 12.50
CA ASP A 22 -11.80 -12.99 11.47
C ASP A 22 -11.48 -12.07 10.27
N GLU A 23 -11.06 -10.84 10.56
CA GLU A 23 -10.64 -9.88 9.53
C GLU A 23 -9.40 -10.36 8.78
N SER A 24 -8.43 -10.96 9.48
CA SER A 24 -7.20 -11.49 8.89
C SER A 24 -7.49 -12.62 7.91
N GLU A 25 -8.39 -13.54 8.25
CA GLU A 25 -8.79 -14.64 7.38
C GLU A 25 -9.51 -14.14 6.12
N LYS A 26 -10.50 -13.27 6.28
CA LYS A 26 -11.27 -12.69 5.17
C LYS A 26 -10.39 -11.84 4.26
N MET A 27 -9.52 -11.00 4.83
CA MET A 27 -8.58 -10.17 4.09
C MET A 27 -7.58 -11.04 3.32
N ALA A 28 -7.08 -12.12 3.92
CA ALA A 28 -6.17 -13.04 3.24
C ALA A 28 -6.83 -13.75 2.04
N ILE A 29 -8.11 -14.10 2.15
CA ILE A 29 -8.89 -14.64 1.03
C ILE A 29 -9.00 -13.62 -0.11
N LEU A 30 -9.38 -12.37 0.21
CA LEU A 30 -9.48 -11.28 -0.76
C LEU A 30 -8.13 -11.01 -1.45
N ILE A 31 -7.05 -10.87 -0.67
CA ILE A 31 -5.70 -10.63 -1.18
C ILE A 31 -5.28 -11.78 -2.10
N ASN A 32 -5.47 -13.03 -1.67
CA ASN A 32 -5.10 -14.19 -2.48
C ASN A 32 -5.90 -14.29 -3.78
N ALA A 33 -7.15 -13.79 -3.82
CA ALA A 33 -7.89 -13.65 -5.07
C ALA A 33 -7.26 -12.57 -5.96
N ALA A 34 -6.96 -11.39 -5.39
CA ALA A 34 -6.35 -10.26 -6.09
C ALA A 34 -4.93 -10.51 -6.61
N LEU A 35 -4.17 -11.40 -5.96
CA LEU A 35 -2.81 -11.76 -6.40
C LEU A 35 -2.79 -12.60 -7.69
N ARG A 36 -3.90 -13.22 -8.09
CA ARG A 36 -3.96 -14.14 -9.25
C ARG A 36 -4.03 -13.44 -10.60
N SER A 37 -4.36 -12.16 -10.62
CA SER A 37 -4.52 -11.35 -11.82
C SER A 37 -4.14 -9.90 -11.53
N GLU A 38 -3.93 -9.10 -12.57
CA GLU A 38 -3.62 -7.67 -12.40
C GLU A 38 -4.78 -6.92 -11.72
N ASN A 39 -6.00 -7.27 -12.12
CA ASN A 39 -7.25 -6.75 -11.57
C ASN A 39 -8.13 -7.89 -11.05
N VAL A 40 -8.93 -7.59 -10.02
CA VAL A 40 -9.92 -8.50 -9.44
C VAL A 40 -11.31 -7.90 -9.56
N TYR A 41 -12.26 -8.71 -9.98
CA TYR A 41 -13.68 -8.35 -10.00
C TYR A 41 -14.37 -8.79 -8.70
N THR A 42 -15.40 -8.07 -8.28
CA THR A 42 -16.20 -8.39 -7.08
C THR A 42 -16.65 -9.87 -7.04
N GLU A 43 -17.03 -10.45 -8.18
CA GLU A 43 -17.50 -11.83 -8.31
C GLU A 43 -16.40 -12.88 -8.09
N GLN A 44 -15.13 -12.49 -8.25
CA GLN A 44 -13.99 -13.39 -8.10
C GLN A 44 -13.54 -13.54 -6.64
N ILE A 45 -14.09 -12.72 -5.73
CA ILE A 45 -13.77 -12.75 -4.31
C ILE A 45 -14.64 -13.83 -3.65
N PRO A 46 -14.07 -14.94 -3.15
CA PRO A 46 -14.82 -16.08 -2.66
C PRO A 46 -15.25 -15.87 -1.20
N LEU A 47 -16.06 -14.83 -0.97
CA LEU A 47 -16.65 -14.47 0.31
C LEU A 47 -18.16 -14.29 0.15
N SER A 48 -18.91 -14.42 1.26
CA SER A 48 -20.32 -14.06 1.32
C SER A 48 -20.49 -12.57 0.98
N ASP A 49 -21.66 -12.14 0.49
CA ASP A 49 -21.84 -10.72 0.12
C ASP A 49 -21.74 -9.78 1.33
N GLU A 50 -22.15 -10.23 2.52
CA GLU A 50 -22.00 -9.49 3.78
C GLU A 50 -20.51 -9.28 4.11
N ASP A 51 -19.75 -10.38 4.22
CA ASP A 51 -18.31 -10.32 4.53
C ASP A 51 -17.52 -9.56 3.46
N LYS A 52 -17.93 -9.69 2.20
CA LYS A 52 -17.27 -9.09 1.05
C LYS A 52 -17.35 -7.57 1.10
N HIS A 53 -18.48 -6.99 1.49
CA HIS A 53 -18.62 -5.54 1.58
C HIS A 53 -17.73 -4.96 2.68
N ASP A 54 -17.75 -5.56 3.86
CA ASP A 54 -16.96 -5.09 5.01
C ASP A 54 -15.46 -5.19 4.72
N ILE A 55 -15.01 -6.31 4.15
CA ILE A 55 -13.59 -6.48 3.86
C ILE A 55 -13.11 -5.63 2.68
N LEU A 56 -13.97 -5.37 1.69
CA LEU A 56 -13.65 -4.46 0.59
C LEU A 56 -13.54 -3.01 1.07
N LEU A 57 -14.38 -2.60 2.03
CA LEU A 57 -14.29 -1.29 2.66
C LEU A 57 -12.94 -1.13 3.36
N MET A 58 -12.55 -2.10 4.19
CA MET A 58 -11.26 -2.10 4.87
C MET A 58 -10.08 -2.13 3.87
N ALA A 59 -10.15 -2.99 2.85
CA ALA A 59 -9.10 -3.09 1.83
C ALA A 59 -8.94 -1.77 1.04
N PHE A 60 -10.03 -1.02 0.85
CA PHE A 60 -10.00 0.30 0.25
C PHE A 60 -9.39 1.34 1.18
N GLU A 61 -9.80 1.36 2.46
CA GLU A 61 -9.26 2.27 3.49
C GLU A 61 -7.74 2.10 3.65
N GLU A 62 -7.25 0.86 3.65
CA GLU A 62 -5.83 0.51 3.77
C GLU A 62 -5.07 0.55 2.43
N ARG A 63 -5.75 0.97 1.35
CA ARG A 63 -5.22 1.06 -0.03
C ARG A 63 -4.70 -0.25 -0.61
N ILE A 64 -5.06 -1.39 -0.03
CA ILE A 64 -4.75 -2.73 -0.55
C ILE A 64 -5.39 -2.93 -1.91
N LEU A 65 -6.66 -2.54 -2.05
CA LEU A 65 -7.40 -2.58 -3.31
C LEU A 65 -7.97 -1.21 -3.62
N ILE A 66 -7.78 -0.76 -4.86
CA ILE A 66 -8.23 0.53 -5.35
C ILE A 66 -9.23 0.29 -6.49
N PRO A 67 -10.43 0.90 -6.44
CA PRO A 67 -11.36 0.85 -7.56
C PRO A 67 -10.75 1.40 -8.84
N VAL A 68 -10.84 0.66 -9.95
CA VAL A 68 -10.35 1.11 -11.26
C VAL A 68 -11.19 2.29 -11.77
N ARG A 69 -12.51 2.25 -11.54
CA ARG A 69 -13.41 3.36 -11.88
C ARG A 69 -13.15 4.56 -10.98
N SER A 70 -12.98 5.74 -11.56
CA SER A 70 -12.79 6.99 -10.82
C SER A 70 -13.63 8.14 -11.32
N ARG A 71 -13.68 9.20 -10.51
CA ARG A 71 -13.90 10.57 -10.97
C ARG A 71 -12.60 11.09 -11.63
N GLN A 72 -12.64 12.27 -12.22
CA GLN A 72 -11.68 12.86 -13.17
C GLN A 72 -10.18 12.87 -12.77
N THR A 73 -9.81 12.52 -11.54
CA THR A 73 -8.45 12.62 -10.99
C THR A 73 -7.84 11.24 -10.72
N GLY A 74 -6.51 11.15 -10.82
CA GLY A 74 -5.76 9.91 -10.61
C GLY A 74 -5.68 9.44 -9.15
N SER A 75 -5.92 10.34 -8.19
CA SER A 75 -5.70 10.14 -6.76
C SER A 75 -6.56 9.03 -6.15
N TRP A 76 -6.00 8.31 -5.17
CA TRP A 76 -6.70 7.25 -4.45
C TRP A 76 -7.91 7.76 -3.65
N GLU A 77 -7.79 8.94 -3.02
CA GLU A 77 -8.87 9.56 -2.23
C GLU A 77 -10.11 9.96 -3.03
N ASP A 78 -9.99 10.09 -4.36
CA ASP A 78 -11.09 10.46 -5.25
C ASP A 78 -11.78 9.24 -5.88
N ARG A 79 -11.29 8.04 -5.58
CA ARG A 79 -11.91 6.78 -5.99
C ARG A 79 -13.16 6.55 -5.18
N VAL A 80 -14.20 6.04 -5.84
CA VAL A 80 -15.49 5.77 -5.21
C VAL A 80 -15.65 4.27 -5.13
N LEU A 81 -15.61 3.74 -3.91
CA LEU A 81 -15.96 2.35 -3.66
C LEU A 81 -17.45 2.13 -3.94
N ARG A 82 -17.75 1.09 -4.71
CA ARG A 82 -19.11 0.64 -5.00
C ARG A 82 -19.21 -0.84 -4.75
N PHE A 83 -20.31 -1.23 -4.12
CA PHE A 83 -20.67 -2.62 -3.89
C PHE A 83 -21.67 -3.06 -4.96
N ALA A 84 -21.18 -3.18 -6.19
CA ALA A 84 -21.99 -3.56 -7.34
C ALA A 84 -21.29 -4.71 -8.11
N PRO A 85 -22.07 -5.51 -8.85
CA PRO A 85 -21.51 -6.45 -9.80
C PRO A 85 -20.61 -5.74 -10.82
N GLU A 86 -19.62 -6.48 -11.33
CA GLU A 86 -18.64 -6.07 -12.33
C GLU A 86 -17.74 -4.90 -11.91
N GLU A 87 -17.76 -4.52 -10.62
CA GLU A 87 -16.78 -3.59 -10.08
C GLU A 87 -15.39 -4.24 -10.07
N MET A 88 -14.40 -3.47 -10.51
CA MET A 88 -13.04 -3.92 -10.75
C MET A 88 -12.08 -3.14 -9.85
N PHE A 89 -11.15 -3.87 -9.25
CA PHE A 89 -10.14 -3.33 -8.36
C PHE A 89 -8.75 -3.73 -8.84
N PHE A 90 -7.77 -2.84 -8.62
CA PHE A 90 -6.36 -3.15 -8.78
C PHE A 90 -5.66 -3.07 -7.42
N MET A 91 -4.57 -3.82 -7.28
CA MET A 91 -3.68 -3.75 -6.12
C MET A 91 -2.44 -2.92 -6.49
N PRO A 92 -2.10 -1.85 -5.74
CA PRO A 92 -0.88 -1.10 -5.98
C PRO A 92 0.36 -2.01 -6.01
N HIS A 93 1.34 -1.69 -6.84
CA HIS A 93 2.47 -2.58 -7.10
C HIS A 93 3.25 -2.93 -5.82
N VAL A 94 3.49 -1.96 -4.93
CA VAL A 94 4.14 -2.24 -3.65
C VAL A 94 3.33 -3.17 -2.75
N ALA A 95 2.00 -3.01 -2.67
CA ALA A 95 1.13 -3.89 -1.90
C ALA A 95 1.14 -5.31 -2.48
N ARG A 96 1.12 -5.44 -3.81
CA ARG A 96 1.23 -6.74 -4.47
C ARG A 96 2.49 -7.47 -4.07
N ILE A 97 3.64 -6.80 -4.13
CA ILE A 97 4.91 -7.40 -3.69
C ILE A 97 4.88 -7.75 -2.20
N LEU A 98 4.35 -6.85 -1.37
CA LEU A 98 4.26 -7.04 0.08
C LEU A 98 3.49 -8.32 0.41
N PHE A 99 2.32 -8.52 -0.20
CA PHE A 99 1.47 -9.67 0.08
C PHE A 99 1.89 -10.95 -0.66
N GLU A 100 2.52 -10.85 -1.83
CA GLU A 100 3.22 -12.00 -2.43
C GLU A 100 4.30 -12.55 -1.51
N ASN A 101 5.07 -11.66 -0.87
CA ASN A 101 6.09 -12.05 0.10
C ASN A 101 5.44 -12.63 1.35
N ALA A 102 4.39 -12.02 1.88
CA ALA A 102 3.64 -12.56 3.02
C ALA A 102 3.07 -13.97 2.75
N GLY A 103 2.56 -14.24 1.54
CA GLY A 103 2.12 -15.58 1.14
C GLY A 103 3.24 -16.62 1.07
N LYS A 104 4.51 -16.18 0.96
CA LYS A 104 5.69 -17.06 0.98
C LYS A 104 6.25 -17.22 2.39
N THR A 105 6.36 -16.14 3.15
CA THR A 105 7.10 -16.11 4.43
C THR A 105 6.21 -16.15 5.66
N GLY A 106 4.93 -15.80 5.55
CA GLY A 106 4.03 -15.58 6.68
C GLY A 106 4.27 -14.26 7.43
N THR A 107 5.00 -13.32 6.83
CA THR A 107 5.37 -12.05 7.47
C THR A 107 5.22 -10.86 6.52
N ILE A 108 4.79 -9.72 7.06
CA ILE A 108 4.85 -8.44 6.34
C ILE A 108 6.28 -7.91 6.41
N ASP A 109 6.92 -7.72 5.25
CA ASP A 109 8.29 -7.21 5.14
C ASP A 109 8.35 -6.02 4.18
N ALA A 110 8.21 -4.83 4.75
CA ALA A 110 8.07 -3.61 3.97
C ALA A 110 9.39 -3.21 3.28
N GLU A 111 10.53 -3.41 3.95
CA GLU A 111 11.84 -3.11 3.36
C GLU A 111 12.11 -3.97 2.12
N THR A 112 11.87 -5.29 2.21
CA THR A 112 12.02 -6.19 1.06
C THR A 112 11.07 -5.81 -0.07
N ALA A 113 9.84 -5.41 0.25
CA ALA A 113 8.88 -4.98 -0.76
C ALA A 113 9.35 -3.71 -1.49
N VAL A 114 9.78 -2.68 -0.74
CA VAL A 114 10.31 -1.42 -1.30
C VAL A 114 11.54 -1.69 -2.17
N ARG A 115 12.52 -2.46 -1.68
CA ARG A 115 13.71 -2.82 -2.48
C ARG A 115 13.33 -3.49 -3.80
N LYS A 116 12.37 -4.42 -3.76
CA LYS A 116 11.97 -5.17 -4.95
C LYS A 116 11.21 -4.30 -5.96
N VAL A 117 10.30 -3.41 -5.53
CA VAL A 117 9.65 -2.48 -6.48
C VAL A 117 10.63 -1.45 -7.06
N LEU A 118 11.67 -1.07 -6.30
CA LEU A 118 12.71 -0.14 -6.73
C LEU A 118 13.91 -0.81 -7.40
N SER A 119 13.85 -2.11 -7.70
CA SER A 119 14.98 -2.91 -8.21
C SER A 119 15.58 -2.45 -9.54
N HIS A 120 14.89 -1.58 -10.29
CA HIS A 120 15.39 -0.98 -11.52
C HIS A 120 16.25 0.27 -11.28
N GLN A 121 16.26 0.79 -10.04
CA GLN A 121 17.07 1.93 -9.63
C GLN A 121 18.46 1.48 -9.17
N SER A 122 19.39 2.41 -9.01
CA SER A 122 20.69 2.12 -8.41
C SER A 122 20.54 1.76 -6.92
N GLU A 123 21.48 0.98 -6.38
CA GLU A 123 21.46 0.63 -4.95
C GLU A 123 21.46 1.88 -4.06
N ASP A 124 22.23 2.91 -4.42
CA ASP A 124 22.23 4.19 -3.71
C ASP A 124 20.85 4.85 -3.71
N HIS A 125 20.13 4.81 -4.85
CA HIS A 125 18.77 5.32 -4.94
C HIS A 125 17.80 4.55 -4.04
N VAL A 126 17.93 3.23 -3.99
CA VAL A 126 17.10 2.37 -3.12
C VAL A 126 17.37 2.68 -1.64
N GLU A 127 18.63 2.76 -1.23
CA GLU A 127 19.02 3.05 0.15
C GLU A 127 18.54 4.43 0.63
N GLN A 128 18.71 5.45 -0.21
CA GLN A 128 18.25 6.79 0.12
C GLN A 128 16.72 6.89 0.15
N SER A 129 16.02 6.19 -0.75
CA SER A 129 14.55 6.10 -0.73
C SER A 129 14.04 5.39 0.53
N LEU A 130 14.69 4.28 0.94
CA LEU A 130 14.35 3.57 2.18
C LEU A 130 14.57 4.46 3.40
N ARG A 131 15.71 5.16 3.47
CA ARG A 131 16.00 6.11 4.53
C ARG A 131 14.94 7.20 4.58
N PHE A 132 14.56 7.75 3.42
CA PHE A 132 13.51 8.75 3.33
C PHE A 132 12.18 8.25 3.90
N LEU A 133 11.70 7.09 3.45
CA LEU A 133 10.42 6.51 3.90
C LEU A 133 10.40 6.22 5.41
N LYS A 134 11.52 5.76 5.96
CA LYS A 134 11.70 5.52 7.40
C LYS A 134 11.69 6.81 8.20
N GLN A 135 12.44 7.82 7.75
CA GLN A 135 12.50 9.14 8.39
C GLN A 135 11.19 9.90 8.30
N MET A 136 10.37 9.67 7.26
CA MET A 136 9.05 10.27 7.14
C MET A 136 8.02 9.70 8.13
N LYS A 137 8.16 8.44 8.57
CA LYS A 137 7.20 7.75 9.46
C LYS A 137 6.72 8.59 10.65
N PRO A 138 7.59 9.22 11.49
CA PRO A 138 7.15 10.03 12.62
C PRO A 138 6.42 11.34 12.24
N HIS A 139 6.52 11.77 10.98
CA HIS A 139 5.97 13.03 10.48
C HIS A 139 4.66 12.86 9.71
N ILE A 140 4.35 11.63 9.32
CA ILE A 140 3.14 11.30 8.58
C ILE A 140 1.95 11.22 9.55
N LYS A 141 0.90 11.99 9.27
CA LYS A 141 -0.37 11.94 10.02
C LYS A 141 -1.46 11.37 9.12
N SER A 142 -2.14 10.33 9.59
CA SER A 142 -3.15 9.61 8.79
C SER A 142 -2.63 9.22 7.40
N CYS A 143 -1.40 8.70 7.36
CA CYS A 143 -0.70 8.35 6.12
C CYS A 143 -0.43 9.52 5.15
N MET A 144 -0.60 10.79 5.55
CA MET A 144 -0.36 11.95 4.70
C MET A 144 0.81 12.82 5.14
N ALA A 145 1.50 13.43 4.16
CA ALA A 145 2.46 14.50 4.39
C ALA A 145 2.44 15.56 3.27
N GLU A 146 2.87 16.77 3.61
CA GLU A 146 3.02 17.90 2.70
C GLU A 146 4.43 17.91 2.06
N GLY A 147 4.54 18.36 0.81
CA GLY A 147 5.79 18.33 0.04
C GLY A 147 6.94 19.13 0.67
N GLY A 148 6.67 20.30 1.25
CA GLY A 148 7.69 21.09 1.93
C GLY A 148 8.28 20.38 3.16
N LEU A 149 7.44 19.65 3.91
CA LEU A 149 7.88 18.81 5.01
C LEU A 149 8.79 17.67 4.53
N MET A 150 8.45 17.05 3.40
CA MET A 150 9.26 15.99 2.78
C MET A 150 10.66 16.50 2.42
N THR A 151 10.76 17.70 1.85
CA THR A 151 12.06 18.35 1.58
C THR A 151 12.85 18.58 2.86
N ALA A 152 12.22 19.10 3.91
CA ALA A 152 12.88 19.35 5.20
C ALA A 152 13.40 18.06 5.85
N VAL A 153 12.60 16.98 5.82
CA VAL A 153 12.99 15.67 6.36
C VAL A 153 14.15 15.08 5.55
N ALA A 154 14.11 15.15 4.23
CA ALA A 154 15.20 14.64 3.38
C ALA A 154 16.53 15.36 3.67
N GLN A 155 16.50 16.68 3.78
CA GLN A 155 17.67 17.48 4.14
C GLN A 155 18.20 17.11 5.54
N GLY A 156 17.32 17.00 6.53
CA GLY A 156 17.69 16.60 7.90
C GLY A 156 18.30 15.20 7.99
N ALA A 157 17.91 14.29 7.09
CA ALA A 157 18.42 12.92 7.00
C ALA A 157 19.69 12.77 6.13
N GLY A 158 20.21 13.87 5.59
CA GLY A 158 21.36 13.86 4.69
C GLY A 158 21.12 13.10 3.39
N ILE A 159 19.87 13.09 2.89
CA ILE A 159 19.52 12.57 1.58
C ILE A 159 20.01 13.54 0.52
N THR A 160 20.78 13.04 -0.44
CA THR A 160 21.42 13.83 -1.50
C THR A 160 20.66 13.76 -2.82
N LEU A 161 19.80 12.75 -2.99
CA LEU A 161 18.89 12.67 -4.13
C LEU A 161 17.86 13.79 -4.10
N ASP A 162 17.42 14.18 -5.30
CA ASP A 162 16.27 15.07 -5.41
C ASP A 162 15.03 14.37 -4.81
N VAL A 163 14.36 15.08 -3.92
CA VAL A 163 13.12 14.60 -3.30
C VAL A 163 12.04 14.40 -4.37
N HIS A 164 12.03 15.21 -5.42
CA HIS A 164 11.11 15.03 -6.54
C HIS A 164 11.34 13.68 -7.24
N ASP A 165 12.60 13.29 -7.47
CA ASP A 165 12.92 11.99 -8.08
C ASP A 165 12.49 10.80 -7.19
N ILE A 166 12.72 10.91 -5.87
CA ILE A 166 12.27 9.90 -4.91
C ILE A 166 10.74 9.79 -4.94
N VAL A 167 10.04 10.93 -4.89
CA VAL A 167 8.58 10.99 -4.87
C VAL A 167 7.98 10.44 -6.16
N ASP A 168 8.47 10.88 -7.32
CA ASP A 168 7.98 10.42 -8.62
C ASP A 168 8.18 8.90 -8.76
N THR A 169 9.33 8.40 -8.34
CA THR A 169 9.58 6.95 -8.30
C THR A 169 8.61 6.24 -7.37
N CYS A 170 8.40 6.76 -6.15
CA CYS A 170 7.45 6.20 -5.19
C CYS A 170 6.00 6.20 -5.71
N VAL A 171 5.60 7.26 -6.41
CA VAL A 171 4.26 7.35 -7.03
C VAL A 171 4.10 6.31 -8.14
N MET A 172 5.11 6.16 -9.01
CA MET A 172 5.05 5.19 -10.11
C MET A 172 4.87 3.74 -9.61
N VAL A 173 5.45 3.40 -8.47
CA VAL A 173 5.37 2.03 -7.91
C VAL A 173 4.29 1.88 -6.82
N GLY A 174 3.49 2.91 -6.59
CA GLY A 174 2.39 2.90 -5.63
C GLY A 174 2.82 2.87 -4.16
N ILE A 175 4.04 3.33 -3.84
CA ILE A 175 4.45 3.64 -2.46
C ILE A 175 3.77 4.93 -1.97
N MET A 176 3.54 5.88 -2.88
CA MET A 176 2.85 7.13 -2.61
C MET A 176 1.77 7.39 -3.67
N ASN A 177 0.86 8.31 -3.35
CA ASN A 177 -0.10 8.83 -4.30
C ASN A 177 -0.33 10.33 -4.02
N PRO A 178 -0.34 11.20 -5.04
CA PRO A 178 -0.65 12.62 -4.86
C PRO A 178 -2.11 12.82 -4.44
N CYS A 179 -2.35 13.75 -3.52
CA CYS A 179 -3.67 14.14 -3.02
C CYS A 179 -4.15 15.42 -3.73
N THR A 180 -5.40 15.45 -4.14
CA THR A 180 -6.01 16.60 -4.83
C THR A 180 -6.63 17.58 -3.82
N ARG A 181 -7.22 17.08 -2.74
CA ARG A 181 -7.97 17.90 -1.78
C ARG A 181 -7.08 18.82 -0.95
N GLY A 182 -5.95 18.31 -0.47
CA GLY A 182 -4.95 19.10 0.27
C GLY A 182 -4.32 20.20 -0.59
N SER A 183 -4.03 19.88 -1.85
CA SER A 183 -3.35 20.81 -2.77
C SER A 183 -4.21 21.96 -3.25
N THR A 184 -5.50 21.72 -3.44
CA THR A 184 -6.40 22.77 -3.93
C THR A 184 -6.75 23.79 -2.83
N LEU A 185 -6.80 23.37 -1.57
CA LEU A 185 -7.16 24.24 -0.44
C LEU A 185 -5.99 25.06 0.10
N GLN A 186 -4.76 24.54 0.04
CA GLN A 186 -3.59 25.19 0.63
C GLN A 186 -2.56 25.65 -0.41
N GLY A 187 -2.70 25.27 -1.68
CA GLY A 187 -1.71 25.55 -2.73
C GLY A 187 -0.41 24.75 -2.60
N LEU A 188 -0.39 23.71 -1.76
CA LEU A 188 0.80 22.91 -1.44
C LEU A 188 0.65 21.47 -1.97
N ALA A 189 1.69 20.85 -2.48
CA ALA A 189 1.61 19.44 -2.88
C ALA A 189 1.45 18.54 -1.65
N TRP A 190 0.44 17.65 -1.67
CA TRP A 190 0.21 16.66 -0.60
C TRP A 190 0.32 15.25 -1.16
N TYR A 191 0.83 14.33 -0.35
CA TYR A 191 0.99 12.93 -0.71
C TYR A 191 0.47 12.03 0.38
N GLU A 192 -0.23 10.98 -0.03
CA GLU A 192 -0.60 9.83 0.78
C GLU A 192 0.46 8.74 0.60
N PHE A 193 0.98 8.20 1.69
CA PHE A 193 1.88 7.06 1.74
C PHE A 193 1.06 5.78 1.86
N HIS A 194 1.52 4.70 1.26
CA HIS A 194 0.81 3.43 1.31
C HIS A 194 0.76 2.89 2.77
N PRO A 195 -0.43 2.75 3.38
CA PRO A 195 -0.57 2.42 4.81
C PRO A 195 0.13 1.11 5.21
N CYS A 196 -0.04 0.06 4.40
CA CYS A 196 0.51 -1.27 4.69
C CYS A 196 2.04 -1.33 4.82
N LEU A 197 2.81 -0.34 4.33
CA LEU A 197 4.26 -0.29 4.56
C LEU A 197 4.59 -0.09 6.05
N TYR A 198 3.73 0.59 6.78
CA TYR A 198 3.94 0.92 8.19
C TYR A 198 3.33 -0.10 9.15
N TRP A 199 2.70 -1.15 8.63
CA TRP A 199 2.30 -2.33 9.41
C TRP A 199 3.50 -3.15 9.89
N ASP A 200 4.63 -3.09 9.17
CA ASP A 200 5.89 -3.70 9.60
C ASP A 200 6.54 -2.82 10.68
N GLN A 201 6.52 -3.31 11.92
CA GLN A 201 7.13 -2.61 13.05
C GLN A 201 8.64 -2.43 12.91
N ARG A 202 9.29 -3.23 12.06
CA ARG A 202 10.74 -3.15 11.78
C ARG A 202 11.07 -2.10 10.72
N PHE A 203 10.06 -1.60 10.01
CA PHE A 203 10.19 -0.50 9.05
C PHE A 203 10.15 0.84 9.79
N GLN A 204 11.27 1.14 10.47
CA GLN A 204 11.53 2.34 11.26
C GLN A 204 12.95 2.83 11.00
#